data_AF-A0A7J4LLQ7-F1
#
_entry.id   AF-A0A7J4LLQ7-F1
#
_cell.length_a   1.000
_cell.length_b   1.000
_cell.length_c   1.000
_cell.angle_alpha   90.00
_cell.angle_beta   90.00
_cell.angle_gamma   90.00
#
_symmetry.space_group_name_H-M   'P 1'
#
loop_
_entity.id
_entity.type
_entity.pdbx_description
1 polymer ?
#
loop_
_entity_poly.entity_id
_entity_poly.type
_entity_poly.pdbx_seq_one_letter_code
_entity_poly.pdbx_strand_id
1 'polypeptide(L)'
;GAQILVETGIIPGLKDKVQLALAPNTNPKISGYYNTWVYVKHECKKTNAFNIAGVDEVMHIPVAHGEGRFTTTDKELIKQLIKNDQILFRYCDEEGNIDEKYPVNPNGAVYNIAGITNKEGNVLAIMPHPERASWNKQLPYYEQHSFEENEKAAPCMKIFESIRMYLEKRIK
;
A
#
# COMPACT_ATOMS: atom_id res chain seq x y z
N GLY A 1 7.02 0.08 -10.42
CA GLY A 1 6.28 1.36 -10.44
C GLY A 1 6.67 2.23 -9.27
N ALA A 2 6.33 1.82 -8.04
CA ALA A 2 6.60 2.56 -6.81
C ALA A 2 8.05 3.07 -6.67
N GLN A 3 9.05 2.21 -6.94
CA GLN A 3 10.48 2.58 -6.89
C GLN A 3 10.80 3.81 -7.76
N ILE A 4 10.32 3.83 -9.01
CA ILE A 4 10.53 4.96 -9.93
C ILE A 4 9.87 6.24 -9.39
N LEU A 5 8.65 6.14 -8.84
CA LEU A 5 7.95 7.29 -8.27
C LEU A 5 8.68 7.88 -7.05
N VAL A 6 9.35 7.04 -6.27
CA VAL A 6 10.14 7.46 -5.12
C VAL A 6 11.45 8.12 -5.58
N GLU A 7 12.18 7.49 -6.51
CA GLU A 7 13.45 8.01 -7.03
C GLU A 7 13.28 9.32 -7.82
N THR A 8 12.14 9.53 -8.47
CA THR A 8 11.81 10.79 -9.15
C THR A 8 11.46 11.93 -8.18
N GLY A 9 11.29 11.66 -6.89
CA GLY A 9 10.85 12.64 -5.88
C GLY A 9 9.36 12.98 -5.93
N ILE A 10 8.60 12.45 -6.90
CA ILE A 10 7.13 12.62 -7.00
C ILE A 10 6.45 12.08 -5.75
N ILE A 11 6.96 10.97 -5.21
CA ILE A 11 6.60 10.45 -3.90
C ILE A 11 7.79 10.61 -2.94
N PRO A 12 7.61 11.25 -1.77
CA PRO A 12 6.36 11.78 -1.23
C PRO A 12 6.01 13.20 -1.71
N GLY A 13 6.64 13.70 -2.76
CA GLY A 13 6.42 15.06 -3.28
C GLY A 13 7.38 16.07 -2.67
N LEU A 14 8.66 15.69 -2.60
CA LEU A 14 9.75 16.53 -2.11
C LEU A 14 10.45 17.12 -3.32
N LYS A 15 10.43 18.45 -3.46
CA LYS A 15 11.17 19.13 -4.52
C LYS A 15 12.67 19.02 -4.21
N ASP A 16 13.44 18.65 -5.23
CA ASP A 16 14.90 18.74 -5.29
C ASP A 16 15.71 17.87 -4.29
N LYS A 17 15.07 16.93 -3.57
CA LYS A 17 15.76 15.97 -2.67
C LYS A 17 15.07 14.61 -2.64
N VAL A 18 15.84 13.54 -2.88
CA VAL A 18 15.44 12.16 -2.58
C VAL A 18 15.71 11.89 -1.11
N GLN A 19 14.66 11.87 -0.29
CA GLN A 19 14.77 11.62 1.16
C GLN A 19 14.05 10.33 1.59
N LEU A 20 13.45 9.62 0.66
CA LEU A 20 12.77 8.34 0.85
C LEU A 20 13.32 7.37 -0.20
N ALA A 21 13.48 6.10 0.16
CA ALA A 21 13.91 5.05 -0.77
C ALA A 21 13.12 3.77 -0.54
N LEU A 22 13.11 2.92 -1.56
CA LEU A 22 12.69 1.52 -1.46
C LEU A 22 13.95 0.65 -1.51
N ALA A 23 14.32 0.11 -0.35
CA ALA A 23 15.56 -0.64 -0.16
C ALA A 23 15.34 -2.16 -0.19
N PRO A 24 16.41 -2.96 -0.26
CA PRO A 24 16.33 -4.40 -0.05
C PRO A 24 15.57 -4.75 1.23
N ASN A 25 14.76 -5.81 1.15
CA ASN A 25 13.99 -6.32 2.28
C ASN A 25 14.93 -6.68 3.44
N THR A 26 14.54 -6.32 4.65
CA THR A 26 15.20 -6.77 5.88
C THR A 26 14.19 -7.58 6.67
N ASN A 27 14.28 -8.90 6.57
CA ASN A 27 13.51 -9.80 7.41
C ASN A 27 14.43 -10.91 7.96
N PRO A 28 14.08 -11.52 9.12
CA PRO A 28 14.96 -12.47 9.78
C PRO A 28 14.94 -13.89 9.18
N LYS A 29 14.01 -14.22 8.28
CA LYS A 29 13.78 -15.60 7.80
C LYS A 29 14.10 -15.82 6.32
N ILE A 30 14.12 -14.78 5.51
CA ILE A 30 14.12 -14.79 4.04
C ILE A 30 14.98 -13.62 3.55
N SER A 31 16.08 -13.92 2.86
CA SER A 31 16.91 -12.89 2.21
C SER A 31 16.42 -12.62 0.79
N GLY A 32 16.37 -11.34 0.40
CA GLY A 32 16.07 -10.96 -0.99
C GLY A 32 14.57 -10.99 -1.33
N TYR A 33 14.22 -11.67 -2.43
CA TYR A 33 12.87 -11.69 -2.96
C TYR A 33 11.89 -12.42 -2.04
N TYR A 34 10.76 -11.78 -1.75
CA TYR A 34 9.68 -12.35 -0.95
C TYR A 34 8.35 -12.26 -1.70
N ASN A 35 7.67 -13.40 -1.81
CA ASN A 35 6.37 -13.55 -2.46
C ASN A 35 5.41 -14.23 -1.49
N THR A 36 4.44 -13.47 -0.98
CA THR A 36 3.47 -13.95 0.01
C THR A 36 2.22 -13.09 -0.02
N TRP A 37 1.20 -13.48 0.74
CA TRP A 37 0.09 -12.62 1.10
C TRP A 37 0.35 -11.90 2.41
N VAL A 38 -0.06 -10.65 2.49
CA VAL A 38 0.07 -9.80 3.69
C VAL A 38 -1.22 -9.06 3.95
N TYR A 39 -1.46 -8.72 5.22
CA TYR A 39 -2.54 -7.82 5.58
C TYR A 39 -2.02 -6.37 5.57
N VAL A 40 -2.83 -5.48 5.02
CA VAL A 40 -2.59 -4.04 5.06
C VAL A 40 -3.79 -3.31 5.62
N LYS A 41 -3.51 -2.34 6.48
CA LYS A 41 -4.48 -1.43 7.05
C LYS A 41 -4.52 -0.12 6.27
N HIS A 42 -5.71 0.31 5.88
CA HIS A 42 -5.97 1.65 5.36
C HIS A 42 -5.91 2.67 6.52
N GLU A 43 -4.97 3.62 6.45
CA GLU A 43 -4.72 4.59 7.54
C GLU A 43 -5.14 6.03 7.18
N CYS A 44 -5.03 6.40 5.89
CA CYS A 44 -5.25 7.78 5.44
C CYS A 44 -6.71 8.22 5.60
N LYS A 45 -6.93 9.29 6.37
CA LYS A 45 -8.26 9.83 6.70
C LYS A 45 -8.76 10.83 5.66
N LYS A 46 -7.85 11.53 5.00
CA LYS A 46 -8.12 12.50 3.93
C LYS A 46 -8.62 11.72 2.71
N THR A 47 -9.79 12.13 2.21
CA THR A 47 -10.26 11.64 0.92
C THR A 47 -9.28 12.03 -0.18
N ASN A 48 -8.87 11.05 -0.97
CA ASN A 48 -7.91 11.16 -2.06
C ASN A 48 -8.35 10.28 -3.24
N ALA A 49 -7.52 10.21 -4.29
CA ALA A 49 -7.86 9.47 -5.51
C ALA A 49 -8.01 7.95 -5.30
N PHE A 50 -7.58 7.41 -4.17
CA PHE A 50 -7.43 5.97 -3.93
C PHE A 50 -8.33 5.45 -2.81
N ASN A 51 -9.07 6.30 -2.07
CA ASN A 51 -9.95 5.87 -0.97
C ASN A 51 -11.39 6.43 -1.00
N ILE A 52 -11.77 7.21 -2.01
CA ILE A 52 -13.10 7.86 -2.09
C ILE A 52 -14.28 6.90 -2.22
N ALA A 53 -14.06 5.65 -2.63
CA ALA A 53 -15.08 4.60 -2.70
C ALA A 53 -15.30 3.84 -1.38
N GLY A 54 -14.64 4.26 -0.28
CA GLY A 54 -14.76 3.60 1.02
C GLY A 54 -13.99 2.28 1.07
N VAL A 55 -12.67 2.37 0.91
CA VAL A 55 -11.72 1.25 1.03
C VAL A 55 -11.86 0.59 2.40
N ASP A 56 -11.78 -0.73 2.42
CA ASP A 56 -11.92 -1.52 3.64
C ASP A 56 -10.75 -1.25 4.61
N GLU A 57 -11.02 -1.33 5.91
CA GLU A 57 -10.03 -1.01 6.94
C GLU A 57 -8.81 -1.94 6.86
N VAL A 58 -9.03 -3.24 6.65
CA VAL A 58 -7.98 -4.25 6.49
C VAL A 58 -8.21 -5.03 5.19
N MET A 59 -7.15 -5.22 4.41
CA MET A 59 -7.18 -5.97 3.15
C MET A 59 -6.05 -6.99 3.09
N HIS A 60 -6.32 -8.17 2.53
CA HIS A 60 -5.33 -9.21 2.28
C HIS A 60 -4.82 -9.10 0.83
N ILE A 61 -3.58 -8.66 0.64
CA ILE A 61 -3.02 -8.28 -0.65
C ILE A 61 -1.68 -9.00 -0.87
N PRO A 62 -1.38 -9.52 -2.08
CA PRO A 62 -0.10 -10.17 -2.33
C PRO A 62 1.03 -9.15 -2.46
N VAL A 63 2.22 -9.54 -2.02
CA VAL A 63 3.49 -8.84 -2.26
C VAL A 63 4.42 -9.76 -3.04
N ALA A 64 5.26 -9.17 -3.90
CA ALA A 64 6.18 -9.90 -4.77
C ALA A 64 7.40 -9.02 -5.10
N HIS A 65 8.32 -8.84 -4.15
CA HIS A 65 9.46 -7.91 -4.30
C HIS A 65 10.70 -8.32 -3.50
N GLY A 66 11.88 -7.96 -3.98
CA GLY A 66 13.15 -8.03 -3.23
C GLY A 66 13.57 -6.69 -2.60
N GLU A 67 13.03 -5.59 -3.12
CA GLU A 67 13.37 -4.22 -2.75
C GLU A 67 12.10 -3.39 -2.51
N GLY A 68 11.31 -3.79 -1.51
CA GLY A 68 10.04 -3.13 -1.18
C GLY A 68 10.06 -2.35 0.13
N ARG A 69 11.21 -2.23 0.78
CA ARG A 69 11.32 -1.68 2.12
C ARG A 69 11.36 -0.16 2.06
N PHE A 70 10.26 0.51 2.39
CA PHE A 70 10.28 1.96 2.59
C PHE A 70 11.24 2.33 3.72
N THR A 71 12.19 3.21 3.43
CA THR A 71 13.19 3.63 4.42
C THR A 71 13.61 5.09 4.20
N THR A 72 14.04 5.73 5.28
CA THR A 72 14.59 7.08 5.27
C THR A 72 15.55 7.26 6.44
N THR A 73 16.60 8.06 6.25
CA THR A 73 17.47 8.53 7.34
C THR A 73 16.93 9.78 8.02
N ASP A 74 15.93 10.44 7.43
CA ASP A 74 15.32 11.67 7.93
C ASP A 74 14.11 11.34 8.81
N LYS A 75 14.28 11.45 10.13
CA LYS A 75 13.21 11.21 11.10
C LYS A 75 12.10 12.26 11.03
N GLU A 76 12.40 13.48 10.59
CA GLU A 76 11.38 14.53 10.45
C GLU A 76 10.49 14.27 9.24
N LEU A 77 11.00 13.61 8.21
CA LEU A 77 10.20 13.21 7.06
C LEU A 77 8.99 12.37 7.49
N ILE A 78 9.17 11.37 8.37
CA ILE A 78 8.04 10.54 8.80
C ILE A 78 6.98 11.36 9.55
N LYS A 79 7.41 12.28 10.43
CA LYS A 79 6.48 13.18 11.12
C LYS A 79 5.70 14.05 10.13
N GLN A 80 6.35 14.52 9.06
CA GLN A 80 5.68 15.27 7.99
C GLN A 80 4.69 14.42 7.21
N LEU A 81 5.03 13.17 6.87
CA LEU A 81 4.12 12.25 6.17
C LEU A 81 2.86 11.97 6.99
N ILE A 82 3.02 11.77 8.30
CA ILE A 82 1.90 11.58 9.24
C ILE A 82 1.07 12.87 9.32
N LYS A 83 1.71 14.02 9.52
CA LYS A 83 1.04 15.32 9.62
C LYS A 83 0.24 15.67 8.35
N ASN A 84 0.78 15.33 7.18
CA ASN A 84 0.15 15.57 5.89
C ASN A 84 -0.83 14.46 5.47
N ASP A 85 -0.98 13.42 6.30
CA ASP A 85 -1.85 12.27 6.04
C ASP A 85 -1.56 11.55 4.72
N GLN A 86 -0.27 11.34 4.43
CA GLN A 86 0.24 10.76 3.18
C GLN A 86 0.44 9.25 3.23
N ILE A 87 0.40 8.64 4.41
CA ILE A 87 0.54 7.18 4.56
C ILE A 87 -0.83 6.55 4.27
N LEU A 88 -0.96 5.94 3.09
CA LEU A 88 -2.23 5.34 2.68
C LEU A 88 -2.41 3.96 3.30
N PHE A 89 -1.36 3.14 3.28
CA PHE A 89 -1.40 1.76 3.77
C PHE A 89 -0.23 1.46 4.69
N ARG A 90 -0.51 0.71 5.76
CA ARG A 90 0.49 0.09 6.63
C ARG A 90 0.33 -1.42 6.64
N TYR A 91 1.42 -2.16 6.75
CA TYR A 91 1.38 -3.58 7.04
C TYR A 91 0.85 -3.81 8.47
N CYS A 92 -0.10 -4.72 8.61
CA CYS A 92 -0.75 -5.08 9.87
C CYS A 92 -0.95 -6.60 9.96
N ASP A 93 -1.42 -7.09 11.11
CA ASP A 93 -1.95 -8.44 11.21
C ASP A 93 -3.40 -8.51 10.66
N GLU A 94 -4.01 -9.69 10.74
CA GLU A 94 -5.38 -9.94 10.27
C GLU A 94 -6.44 -9.10 11.00
N GLU A 95 -6.18 -8.74 12.26
CA GLU A 95 -7.08 -7.92 13.08
C GLU A 95 -6.83 -6.42 12.88
N GLY A 96 -5.83 -6.04 12.08
CA GLY A 96 -5.46 -4.66 11.81
C GLY A 96 -4.54 -4.04 12.86
N ASN A 97 -3.93 -4.83 13.74
CA ASN A 97 -2.91 -4.36 14.67
C ASN A 97 -1.57 -4.18 13.96
N ILE A 98 -0.82 -3.15 14.37
CA ILE A 98 0.49 -2.84 13.80
C ILE A 98 1.58 -3.45 14.70
N ASP A 99 2.41 -4.32 14.13
CA ASP A 99 3.64 -4.83 14.75
C ASP A 99 4.81 -4.67 13.77
N GLU A 100 5.91 -4.06 14.22
CA GLU A 100 7.11 -3.83 13.40
C GLU A 100 7.87 -5.13 13.10
N LYS A 101 7.51 -6.24 13.75
CA LYS A 101 8.18 -7.53 13.61
C LYS A 101 7.62 -8.33 12.43
N TYR A 102 8.47 -9.19 11.89
CA TYR A 102 8.05 -10.25 10.98
C TYR A 102 7.14 -11.25 11.73
N PRO A 103 6.05 -11.76 11.11
CA PRO A 103 5.67 -11.59 9.70
C PRO A 103 4.83 -10.35 9.38
N VAL A 104 4.32 -9.64 10.39
CA VAL A 104 3.42 -8.49 10.21
C VAL A 104 4.07 -7.41 9.35
N ASN A 105 5.30 -7.01 9.65
CA ASN A 105 6.10 -6.20 8.76
C ASN A 105 7.01 -7.11 7.91
N PRO A 106 6.63 -7.43 6.66
CA PRO A 106 7.25 -8.51 5.88
C PRO A 106 8.66 -8.17 5.38
N ASN A 107 8.94 -6.87 5.25
CA ASN A 107 10.15 -6.37 4.62
C ASN A 107 10.95 -5.42 5.51
N GLY A 108 10.47 -5.10 6.72
CA GLY A 108 11.13 -4.19 7.66
C GLY A 108 10.96 -2.71 7.29
N ALA A 109 9.87 -2.35 6.61
CA ALA A 109 9.58 -0.96 6.25
C ALA A 109 9.43 -0.09 7.51
N VAL A 110 9.97 1.12 7.44
CA VAL A 110 9.85 2.10 8.52
C VAL A 110 8.37 2.42 8.77
N TYR A 111 7.92 2.47 10.03
CA TYR A 111 6.51 2.71 10.40
C TYR A 111 5.50 1.74 9.75
N ASN A 112 5.95 0.54 9.37
CA ASN A 112 5.15 -0.46 8.64
C ASN A 112 4.59 0.07 7.32
N ILE A 113 5.19 1.08 6.70
CA ILE A 113 4.60 1.70 5.52
C ILE A 113 4.56 0.70 4.35
N ALA A 114 3.37 0.52 3.77
CA ALA A 114 3.13 -0.32 2.59
C ALA A 114 2.76 0.51 1.35
N GLY A 115 2.24 1.74 1.54
CA GLY A 115 1.97 2.67 0.45
C GLY A 115 1.84 4.13 0.91
N ILE A 116 2.34 5.05 0.08
CA ILE A 116 2.38 6.49 0.33
C ILE A 116 1.83 7.25 -0.87
N THR A 117 1.07 8.31 -0.62
CA THR A 117 0.64 9.27 -1.65
C THR A 117 1.50 10.53 -1.66
N ASN A 118 1.44 11.29 -2.76
CA ASN A 118 1.93 12.66 -2.75
C ASN A 118 0.99 13.56 -1.91
N LYS A 119 1.41 14.79 -1.59
CA LYS A 119 0.62 15.74 -0.77
C LYS A 119 -0.81 16.00 -1.30
N GLU A 120 -0.95 16.03 -2.62
CA GLU A 120 -2.23 16.24 -3.30
C GLU A 120 -3.14 15.00 -3.29
N GLY A 121 -2.60 13.82 -2.99
CA GLY A 121 -3.36 12.57 -2.94
C GLY A 121 -3.79 12.04 -4.31
N ASN A 122 -3.09 12.42 -5.38
CA ASN A 122 -3.40 12.00 -6.77
C ASN A 122 -2.33 11.10 -7.40
N VAL A 123 -1.23 10.84 -6.69
CA VAL A 123 -0.21 9.86 -7.07
C VAL A 123 0.03 8.93 -5.87
N LEU A 124 0.12 7.62 -6.11
CA LEU A 124 0.34 6.59 -5.10
C LEU A 124 1.54 5.72 -5.50
N ALA A 125 2.47 5.54 -4.57
CA ALA A 125 3.43 4.44 -4.59
C ALA A 125 2.98 3.38 -3.57
N ILE A 126 2.75 2.16 -4.02
CA ILE A 126 2.33 1.01 -3.20
C ILE A 126 3.19 -0.20 -3.56
N MET A 127 3.58 -0.98 -2.55
CA MET A 127 4.36 -2.21 -2.73
C MET A 127 3.52 -3.49 -2.81
N PRO A 128 2.44 -3.64 -2.02
CA PRO A 128 1.42 -4.64 -2.32
C PRO A 128 0.83 -4.47 -3.72
N HIS A 129 0.34 -5.57 -4.29
CA HIS A 129 -0.22 -5.66 -5.64
C HIS A 129 -1.75 -5.79 -5.61
N PRO A 130 -2.50 -4.69 -5.40
CA PRO A 130 -3.96 -4.75 -5.36
C PRO A 130 -4.57 -5.23 -6.67
N GLU A 131 -3.89 -5.05 -7.81
CA GLU A 131 -4.33 -5.54 -9.12
C GLU A 131 -4.35 -7.07 -9.22
N ARG A 132 -3.59 -7.75 -8.37
CA ARG A 132 -3.56 -9.21 -8.25
C ARG A 132 -4.56 -9.75 -7.21
N ALA A 133 -5.36 -8.88 -6.62
CA ALA A 133 -6.37 -9.19 -5.61
C ALA A 133 -7.66 -8.39 -5.83
N SER A 134 -7.97 -8.07 -7.08
CA SER A 134 -9.11 -7.26 -7.49
C SER A 134 -10.41 -8.07 -7.58
N TRP A 135 -10.34 -9.38 -7.78
CA TRP A 135 -11.49 -10.29 -7.82
C TRP A 135 -11.36 -11.40 -6.80
N ASN A 136 -12.48 -11.89 -6.28
CA ASN A 136 -12.51 -12.94 -5.26
C ASN A 136 -11.80 -14.23 -5.73
N LYS A 137 -11.92 -14.58 -7.01
CA LYS A 137 -11.18 -15.71 -7.61
C LYS A 137 -9.66 -15.60 -7.59
N GLN A 138 -9.10 -14.44 -7.29
CA GLN A 138 -7.65 -14.22 -7.18
C GLN A 138 -7.14 -14.35 -5.73
N LEU A 139 -8.04 -14.38 -4.75
CA LEU A 139 -7.70 -14.47 -3.33
C LEU A 139 -7.23 -15.88 -2.96
N PRO A 140 -6.38 -16.05 -1.93
CA PRO A 140 -5.78 -17.35 -1.62
C PRO A 140 -6.78 -18.36 -1.05
N TYR A 141 -7.98 -17.91 -0.70
CA TYR A 141 -9.08 -18.70 -0.17
C TYR A 141 -10.26 -18.83 -1.15
N TYR A 142 -10.05 -18.59 -2.45
CA TYR A 142 -11.10 -18.65 -3.47
C TYR A 142 -11.85 -19.99 -3.53
N GLU A 143 -11.20 -21.10 -3.18
CA GLU A 143 -11.80 -22.45 -3.16
C GLU A 143 -12.91 -22.59 -2.11
N GLN A 144 -12.95 -21.68 -1.13
CA GLN A 144 -13.98 -21.65 -0.08
C GLN A 144 -15.27 -20.95 -0.55
N HIS A 145 -15.23 -20.26 -1.67
CA HIS A 145 -16.35 -19.50 -2.22
C HIS A 145 -17.14 -20.29 -3.27
N SER A 146 -18.41 -19.93 -3.46
CA SER A 146 -19.16 -20.37 -4.64
C SER A 146 -18.58 -19.80 -5.94
N PHE A 147 -18.98 -20.36 -7.08
CA PHE A 147 -18.61 -19.80 -8.39
C PHE A 147 -19.09 -18.34 -8.53
N GLU A 148 -20.35 -18.05 -8.14
CA GLU A 148 -20.93 -16.71 -8.20
C GLU A 148 -20.21 -15.72 -7.27
N GLU A 149 -19.76 -16.18 -6.10
CA GLU A 149 -18.98 -15.35 -5.18
C GLU A 149 -17.59 -15.02 -5.74
N ASN A 150 -16.95 -15.98 -6.42
CA ASN A 150 -15.65 -15.81 -7.03
C ASN A 150 -15.63 -14.83 -8.21
N GLU A 151 -16.77 -14.63 -8.88
CA GLU A 151 -16.92 -13.60 -9.93
C GLU A 151 -17.17 -12.19 -9.37
N LYS A 152 -17.38 -12.03 -8.07
CA LYS A 152 -17.51 -10.70 -7.43
C LYS A 152 -16.15 -10.02 -7.25
N ALA A 153 -16.20 -8.69 -7.20
CA ALA A 153 -15.05 -7.85 -6.85
C ALA A 153 -14.59 -8.13 -5.41
N ALA A 154 -13.27 -8.22 -5.23
CA ALA A 154 -12.65 -8.32 -3.92
C ALA A 154 -12.50 -6.92 -3.27
N PRO A 155 -12.26 -6.83 -1.95
CA PRO A 155 -12.01 -5.58 -1.23
C PRO A 155 -11.09 -4.57 -1.95
N CYS A 156 -9.99 -5.04 -2.54
CA CYS A 156 -9.00 -4.18 -3.20
C CYS A 156 -9.55 -3.45 -4.44
N MET A 157 -10.65 -3.95 -5.04
CA MET A 157 -11.28 -3.29 -6.19
C MET A 157 -11.70 -1.86 -5.89
N LYS A 158 -12.05 -1.57 -4.63
CA LYS A 158 -12.45 -0.23 -4.19
C LYS A 158 -11.35 0.82 -4.38
N ILE A 159 -10.08 0.43 -4.46
CA ILE A 159 -8.99 1.36 -4.80
C ILE A 159 -9.15 1.84 -6.25
N PHE A 160 -9.48 0.94 -7.18
CA PHE A 160 -9.67 1.28 -8.59
C PHE A 160 -10.99 2.02 -8.82
N GLU A 161 -12.05 1.64 -8.11
CA GLU A 161 -13.32 2.39 -8.10
C GLU A 161 -13.12 3.81 -7.58
N SER A 162 -12.27 3.98 -6.55
CA SER A 162 -11.90 5.31 -6.04
C SER A 162 -11.25 6.16 -7.13
N ILE A 163 -10.35 5.58 -7.92
CA ILE A 163 -9.68 6.29 -9.03
C ILE A 163 -10.73 6.74 -10.06
N ARG A 164 -11.65 5.84 -10.45
CA ARG A 164 -12.74 6.17 -11.38
C ARG A 164 -13.58 7.34 -10.86
N MET A 165 -14.06 7.24 -9.61
CA MET A 165 -14.89 8.26 -8.98
C MET A 165 -14.17 9.61 -8.87
N TYR A 166 -12.86 9.59 -8.57
CA TYR A 166 -12.05 10.78 -8.49
C TYR A 166 -11.92 11.51 -9.83
N LEU A 167 -11.72 10.76 -10.92
CA LEU A 167 -11.68 11.32 -12.28
C LEU A 167 -13.04 11.86 -12.71
N GLU A 168 -14.13 11.13 -12.45
CA GLU A 168 -15.49 11.57 -12.79
C GLU A 168 -15.89 12.88 -12.11
N LYS A 169 -15.41 13.12 -10.89
CA LYS A 169 -15.64 14.38 -10.16
C LYS A 169 -14.84 15.56 -10.70
N ARG A 170 -13.79 15.33 -11.49
CA ARG A 170 -12.91 16.38 -12.03
C ARG A 170 -13.18 16.73 -13.49
N ILE A 171 -13.83 15.83 -14.22
CA ILE A 171 -14.21 16.05 -15.62
C ILE A 171 -15.55 16.81 -15.72
N LYS A 172 -16.36 16.81 -14.66
CA LYS A 172 -17.57 17.63 -14.52
C LYS A 172 -17.22 19.03 -14.04
#